data_AF-A0A315X8Q0-F1
#
_entry.id   AF-A0A315X8Q0-F1
#
_cell.length_a   1.000
_cell.length_b   1.000
_cell.length_c   1.000
_cell.angle_alpha   90.00
_cell.angle_beta   90.00
_cell.angle_gamma   90.00
#
_symmetry.space_group_name_H-M   'P 1'
#
loop_
_entity.id
_entity.type
_entity.pdbx_description
1 polymer ?
#
loop_
_entity_poly.entity_id
_entity_poly.type
_entity_poly.pdbx_seq_one_letter_code
_entity_poly.pdbx_strand_id
1 'polypeptide(L)'
;MGGWLGAAALAVMALAATACGTPASGIPEEPVCATPAPLPTSRTTQGAVSVQAYFSRIRNGAGALYSAREELRAKYAEDTFYRREEFRPDFIAYADETICTARGLQELSAPAASLAEFDQKFDAALAALIEHTAAGREAVRMRNVSDYREWFGGVDEKVAAVVATSRR
;
A
#
# COMPACT_ATOMS: atom_id res chain seq x y z
N MET A 1 48.57 11.87 -45.77
CA MET A 1 49.22 13.14 -45.35
C MET A 1 48.45 13.69 -44.16
N GLY A 2 49.13 13.96 -43.04
CA GLY A 2 48.61 14.54 -41.78
C GLY A 2 47.80 13.56 -40.92
N GLY A 3 48.14 13.15 -39.69
CA GLY A 3 48.96 13.77 -38.63
C GLY A 3 48.20 14.90 -37.92
N TRP A 4 48.00 15.01 -36.60
CA TRP A 4 48.72 14.59 -35.38
C TRP A 4 47.80 14.89 -34.15
N LEU A 5 47.99 14.17 -33.03
CA LEU A 5 47.76 14.56 -31.60
C LEU A 5 46.33 14.99 -31.16
N GLY A 6 45.84 14.76 -29.94
CA GLY A 6 46.47 14.41 -28.67
C GLY A 6 45.41 14.23 -27.58
N ALA A 7 45.90 13.85 -26.40
CA ALA A 7 45.18 13.28 -25.27
C ALA A 7 44.35 14.25 -24.40
N ALA A 8 43.59 13.63 -23.47
CA ALA A 8 43.37 14.02 -22.07
C ALA A 8 41.92 14.34 -21.63
N ALA A 9 41.42 13.41 -20.81
CA ALA A 9 40.96 13.63 -19.44
C ALA A 9 39.48 13.98 -19.13
N LEU A 10 38.91 13.09 -18.29
CA LEU A 10 38.09 13.33 -17.11
C LEU A 10 36.71 13.98 -17.27
N ALA A 11 35.65 13.20 -16.99
CA ALA A 11 34.72 13.52 -15.90
C ALA A 11 33.84 12.32 -15.51
N VAL A 12 33.95 12.00 -14.23
CA VAL A 12 33.14 11.09 -13.40
C VAL A 12 31.68 11.57 -13.33
N MET A 13 30.71 10.65 -13.42
CA MET A 13 29.62 10.56 -12.42
C MET A 13 28.97 9.18 -12.46
N ALA A 14 29.01 8.57 -11.28
CA ALA A 14 28.26 7.38 -10.92
C ALA A 14 26.76 7.70 -10.82
N LEU A 15 25.92 6.76 -11.26
CA LEU A 15 24.65 6.51 -10.60
C LEU A 15 24.59 5.02 -10.31
N ALA A 16 24.76 4.73 -9.03
CA ALA A 16 24.63 3.44 -8.43
C ALA A 16 23.28 2.83 -8.80
N ALA A 17 23.28 1.84 -9.68
CA ALA A 17 22.28 0.78 -9.64
C ALA A 17 22.71 -0.20 -8.54
N THR A 18 22.66 0.23 -7.28
CA THR A 18 22.49 -0.69 -6.16
C THR A 18 21.06 -1.20 -6.23
N ALA A 19 20.79 -2.11 -7.16
CA ALA A 19 19.77 -3.10 -6.92
C ALA A 19 20.27 -3.89 -5.71
N CYS A 20 19.73 -3.57 -4.53
CA CYS A 20 20.11 -4.20 -3.28
C CYS A 20 20.08 -5.71 -3.45
N GLY A 21 21.22 -6.30 -3.10
CA GLY A 21 21.44 -7.72 -3.19
C GLY A 21 20.71 -8.52 -2.13
N THR A 22 20.70 -9.81 -2.45
CA THR A 22 20.53 -10.98 -1.58
C THR A 22 19.09 -11.45 -1.38
N PRO A 23 18.76 -12.68 -1.84
CA PRO A 23 17.54 -13.34 -1.44
C PRO A 23 17.68 -13.71 0.03
N ALA A 24 17.11 -12.89 0.92
CA ALA A 24 16.84 -13.35 2.27
C ALA A 24 15.65 -14.31 2.18
N SER A 25 15.85 -15.58 2.49
CA SER A 25 14.82 -16.62 2.56
C SER A 25 13.82 -16.41 3.73
N GLY A 26 13.59 -15.16 4.13
CA GLY A 26 12.70 -14.76 5.21
C GLY A 26 11.75 -13.67 4.73
N ILE A 27 10.46 -13.88 4.97
CA ILE A 27 9.43 -12.86 4.74
C ILE A 27 9.72 -11.68 5.70
N PRO A 28 9.83 -10.43 5.22
CA PRO A 28 10.10 -9.27 6.07
C PRO A 28 9.08 -9.15 7.22
N GLU A 29 9.53 -8.76 8.40
CA GLU A 29 8.68 -8.69 9.60
C GLU A 29 7.68 -7.51 9.52
N GLU A 30 8.09 -6.38 8.93
CA GLU A 30 7.26 -5.20 8.69
C GLU A 30 7.01 -4.93 7.19
N PRO A 31 5.84 -4.36 6.82
CA PRO A 31 5.57 -3.93 5.46
C PRO A 31 6.51 -2.77 5.09
N VAL A 32 7.34 -2.97 4.07
CA VAL A 32 8.21 -1.91 3.53
C VAL A 32 7.38 -1.06 2.58
N CYS A 33 6.71 -0.04 3.13
CA CYS A 33 6.00 0.93 2.31
C CYS A 33 7.01 1.81 1.56
N ALA A 34 6.97 1.78 0.24
CA ALA A 34 7.68 2.78 -0.55
C ALA A 34 7.22 4.18 -0.10
N THR A 35 8.17 5.04 0.30
CA THR A 35 7.87 6.42 0.66
C THR A 35 7.15 7.07 -0.53
N PRO A 36 5.87 7.46 -0.39
CA PRO A 36 5.19 8.14 -1.48
C PRO A 36 5.95 9.42 -1.81
N ALA A 37 6.08 9.75 -3.10
CA ALA A 37 6.55 11.09 -3.47
C ALA A 37 5.65 12.13 -2.75
N PRO A 38 6.22 13.20 -2.16
CA PRO A 38 5.44 14.15 -1.38
C PRO A 38 4.31 14.72 -2.24
N LEU A 39 3.08 14.38 -1.85
CA LEU A 39 1.89 14.86 -2.52
C LEU A 39 1.53 16.25 -1.97
N PRO A 40 1.02 17.19 -2.78
CA PRO A 40 0.60 18.51 -2.29
C PRO A 40 -0.59 18.47 -1.30
N THR A 41 -1.10 17.28 -0.96
CA THR A 41 -2.13 17.02 0.07
C THR A 41 -1.57 16.53 1.40
N SER A 42 -0.25 16.37 1.53
CA SER A 42 0.33 15.91 2.79
C SER A 42 -0.13 16.81 3.93
N ARG A 43 -0.39 16.21 5.10
CA ARG A 43 -0.83 16.91 6.32
C ARG A 43 0.01 18.14 6.70
N THR A 44 1.25 18.18 6.21
CA THR A 44 2.23 19.27 6.33
C THR A 44 1.93 20.51 5.49
N THR A 45 0.98 20.49 4.55
CA THR A 45 0.63 21.63 3.68
C THR A 45 -0.88 21.84 3.62
N GLN A 46 -1.47 22.26 4.75
CA GLN A 46 -2.88 22.61 4.83
C GLN A 46 -3.22 23.76 3.86
N GLY A 47 -4.30 23.60 3.07
CA GLY A 47 -4.93 24.68 2.29
C GLY A 47 -4.59 24.76 0.79
N ALA A 48 -3.70 23.92 0.25
CA ALA A 48 -3.31 23.99 -1.17
C ALA A 48 -4.20 23.18 -2.14
N VAL A 49 -5.15 22.38 -1.63
CA VAL A 49 -5.84 21.36 -2.43
C VAL A 49 -7.34 21.57 -2.41
N SER A 50 -7.97 21.51 -3.59
CA SER A 50 -9.42 21.62 -3.70
C SER A 50 -10.14 20.42 -3.09
N VAL A 51 -11.33 20.64 -2.54
CA VAL A 51 -12.21 19.57 -2.02
C VAL A 51 -12.45 18.48 -3.08
N GLN A 52 -12.64 18.88 -4.34
CA GLN A 52 -12.75 17.97 -5.49
C GLN A 52 -11.55 17.03 -5.62
N ALA A 53 -10.33 17.57 -5.53
CA ALA A 53 -9.09 16.79 -5.66
C ALA A 53 -8.88 15.86 -4.46
N TYR A 54 -9.24 16.30 -3.25
CA TYR A 54 -9.23 15.47 -2.04
C TYR A 54 -10.14 14.24 -2.19
N PHE A 55 -11.42 14.43 -2.53
CA PHE A 55 -12.35 13.31 -2.72
C PHE A 55 -12.02 12.43 -3.93
N SER A 56 -11.41 12.99 -4.99
CA SER A 56 -10.91 12.19 -6.11
C SER A 56 -9.83 11.21 -5.65
N ARG A 57 -8.87 11.67 -4.84
CA ARG A 57 -7.81 10.80 -4.28
C ARG A 57 -8.37 9.72 -3.37
N ILE A 58 -9.29 10.08 -2.49
CA ILE A 58 -9.97 9.13 -1.59
C ILE A 58 -10.68 8.03 -2.37
N ARG A 59 -11.47 8.39 -3.39
CA ARG A 59 -12.19 7.41 -4.22
C ARG A 59 -11.25 6.53 -5.02
N ASN A 60 -10.17 7.10 -5.57
CA ASN A 60 -9.17 6.31 -6.31
C ASN A 60 -8.45 5.32 -5.39
N GLY A 61 -8.03 5.74 -4.19
CA GLY A 61 -7.37 4.84 -3.24
C GLY A 61 -8.32 3.78 -2.67
N ALA A 62 -9.56 4.14 -2.34
CA ALA A 62 -10.58 3.17 -1.94
C ALA A 62 -10.87 2.16 -3.06
N GLY A 63 -10.90 2.63 -4.32
CA GLY A 63 -10.99 1.77 -5.50
C GLY A 63 -9.79 0.82 -5.64
N ALA A 64 -8.57 1.30 -5.41
CA ALA A 64 -7.37 0.47 -5.44
C ALA A 64 -7.40 -0.62 -4.35
N LEU A 65 -7.80 -0.27 -3.12
CA LEU A 65 -7.97 -1.24 -2.02
C LEU A 65 -9.01 -2.32 -2.37
N TYR A 66 -10.12 -1.92 -2.99
CA TYR A 66 -11.13 -2.85 -3.47
C TYR A 66 -10.57 -3.78 -4.57
N SER A 67 -9.90 -3.23 -5.59
CA SER A 67 -9.30 -4.02 -6.67
C SER A 67 -8.25 -4.99 -6.16
N ALA A 68 -7.36 -4.59 -5.26
CA ALA A 68 -6.36 -5.48 -4.66
C ALA A 68 -7.02 -6.69 -3.97
N ARG A 69 -8.14 -6.46 -3.28
CA ARG A 69 -8.91 -7.54 -2.65
C ARG A 69 -9.56 -8.48 -3.66
N GLU A 70 -10.16 -7.93 -4.72
CA GLU A 70 -10.75 -8.73 -5.81
C GLU A 70 -9.70 -9.54 -6.56
N GLU A 71 -8.54 -8.97 -6.83
CA GLU A 71 -7.41 -9.65 -7.49
C GLU A 71 -6.90 -10.84 -6.66
N LEU A 72 -6.77 -10.66 -5.34
CA LEU A 72 -6.45 -11.77 -4.45
C LEU A 72 -7.57 -12.83 -4.47
N ARG A 73 -8.84 -12.42 -4.44
CA ARG A 73 -9.99 -13.36 -4.47
C ARG A 73 -10.04 -14.15 -5.77
N ALA A 74 -9.72 -13.53 -6.90
CA ALA A 74 -9.71 -14.17 -8.21
C ALA A 74 -8.71 -15.33 -8.27
N LYS A 75 -7.61 -15.25 -7.52
CA LYS A 75 -6.60 -16.33 -7.40
C LYS A 75 -6.92 -17.33 -6.28
N TYR A 76 -7.43 -16.81 -5.16
CA TYR A 76 -7.62 -17.52 -3.89
C TYR A 76 -9.03 -17.23 -3.34
N ALA A 77 -10.04 -17.88 -3.93
CA ALA A 77 -11.45 -17.56 -3.68
C ALA A 77 -12.04 -18.16 -2.39
N GLU A 78 -11.47 -19.28 -1.94
CA GLU A 78 -11.94 -20.02 -0.76
C GLU A 78 -11.24 -19.56 0.53
N ASP A 79 -11.88 -19.78 1.68
CA ASP A 79 -11.38 -19.56 3.05
C ASP A 79 -10.30 -20.58 3.49
N THR A 80 -9.55 -21.09 2.52
CA THR A 80 -8.58 -22.16 2.69
C THR A 80 -7.17 -21.59 2.69
N PHE A 81 -6.34 -22.10 3.61
CA PHE A 81 -4.90 -21.85 3.56
C PHE A 81 -4.28 -22.70 2.44
N TYR A 82 -4.04 -22.09 1.28
CA TYR A 82 -3.56 -22.81 0.11
C TYR A 82 -2.14 -23.35 0.32
N ARG A 83 -1.90 -24.57 -0.18
CA ARG A 83 -0.57 -25.22 -0.17
C ARG A 83 0.31 -24.84 -1.36
N ARG A 84 -0.21 -24.00 -2.26
CA ARG A 84 0.53 -23.52 -3.44
C ARG A 84 1.73 -22.71 -2.99
N GLU A 85 2.85 -22.87 -3.68
CA GLU A 85 4.10 -22.19 -3.33
C GLU A 85 3.95 -20.66 -3.43
N GLU A 86 3.12 -20.21 -4.37
CA GLU A 86 2.86 -18.81 -4.70
C GLU A 86 1.89 -18.14 -3.71
N PHE A 87 1.11 -18.90 -2.94
CA PHE A 87 0.07 -18.33 -2.08
C PHE A 87 0.63 -17.37 -1.03
N ARG A 88 1.68 -17.79 -0.31
CA ARG A 88 2.29 -16.98 0.75
C ARG A 88 2.91 -15.70 0.18
N PRO A 89 3.79 -15.72 -0.83
CA PRO A 89 4.33 -14.47 -1.39
C PRO A 89 3.25 -13.57 -2.00
N ASP A 90 2.25 -14.13 -2.69
CA ASP A 90 1.13 -13.34 -3.22
C ASP A 90 0.33 -12.65 -2.11
N PHE A 91 0.05 -13.39 -1.02
CA PHE A 91 -0.67 -12.83 0.12
C PHE A 91 0.12 -11.70 0.79
N ILE A 92 1.42 -11.89 0.99
CA ILE A 92 2.28 -10.86 1.59
C ILE A 92 2.30 -9.61 0.70
N ALA A 93 2.41 -9.76 -0.62
CA ALA A 93 2.37 -8.64 -1.55
C ALA A 93 1.03 -7.89 -1.47
N TYR A 94 -0.09 -8.60 -1.47
CA TYR A 94 -1.42 -8.02 -1.25
C TYR A 94 -1.52 -7.27 0.09
N ALA A 95 -1.03 -7.87 1.17
CA ALA A 95 -1.13 -7.30 2.51
C ALA A 95 -0.30 -6.02 2.61
N ASP A 96 0.93 -6.04 2.10
CA ASP A 96 1.82 -4.88 2.07
C ASP A 96 1.21 -3.76 1.21
N GLU A 97 0.72 -4.06 0.00
CA GLU A 97 0.05 -3.09 -0.87
C GLU A 97 -1.17 -2.44 -0.19
N THR A 98 -2.02 -3.27 0.44
CA THR A 98 -3.22 -2.82 1.15
C THR A 98 -2.86 -1.90 2.31
N ILE A 99 -1.92 -2.32 3.16
CA ILE A 99 -1.48 -1.53 4.33
C ILE A 99 -0.86 -0.21 3.89
N CYS A 100 0.01 -0.22 2.89
CA CYS A 100 0.71 0.97 2.43
C CYS A 100 -0.24 1.95 1.73
N THR A 101 -1.18 1.45 0.93
CA THR A 101 -2.23 2.28 0.32
C THR A 101 -3.11 2.91 1.38
N ALA A 102 -3.54 2.14 2.39
CA ALA A 102 -4.37 2.65 3.47
C ALA A 102 -3.63 3.71 4.31
N ARG A 103 -2.35 3.50 4.62
CA ARG A 103 -1.52 4.51 5.32
C ARG A 103 -1.35 5.79 4.50
N GLY A 104 -1.09 5.67 3.20
CA GLY A 104 -1.00 6.82 2.31
C GLY A 104 -2.31 7.63 2.23
N LEU A 105 -3.46 6.96 2.37
CA LEU A 105 -4.75 7.63 2.47
C LEU A 105 -4.94 8.34 3.82
N GLN A 106 -4.49 7.76 4.93
CA GLN A 106 -4.53 8.43 6.24
C GLN A 106 -3.68 9.69 6.25
N GLU A 107 -2.56 9.72 5.53
CA GLU A 107 -1.69 10.90 5.45
C GLU A 107 -2.29 12.11 4.71
N LEU A 108 -3.43 11.91 4.04
CA LEU A 108 -4.18 13.00 3.41
C LEU A 108 -4.67 13.98 4.47
N SER A 109 -4.68 15.26 4.09
CA SER A 109 -5.22 16.33 4.92
C SER A 109 -6.56 16.81 4.38
N ALA A 110 -7.57 16.82 5.24
CA ALA A 110 -8.83 17.47 4.93
C ALA A 110 -8.60 18.97 4.58
N PRO A 111 -9.03 19.44 3.39
CA PRO A 111 -8.78 20.82 2.96
C PRO A 111 -9.69 21.85 3.66
N ALA A 112 -10.69 21.40 4.42
CA ALA A 112 -11.63 22.27 5.13
C ALA A 112 -12.10 21.65 6.45
N ALA A 113 -12.31 22.48 7.47
CA ALA A 113 -12.77 22.05 8.79
C ALA A 113 -14.14 21.34 8.76
N SER A 114 -15.00 21.67 7.79
CA SER A 114 -16.29 21.00 7.57
C SER A 114 -16.17 19.52 7.23
N LEU A 115 -14.98 19.05 6.86
CA LEU A 115 -14.69 17.66 6.54
C LEU A 115 -14.10 16.87 7.71
N ALA A 116 -13.86 17.49 8.88
CA ALA A 116 -13.19 16.83 10.00
C ALA A 116 -13.89 15.55 10.49
N GLU A 117 -15.23 15.56 10.58
CA GLU A 117 -16.00 14.37 10.98
C GLU A 117 -15.91 13.25 9.93
N PHE A 118 -15.88 13.63 8.64
CA PHE A 118 -15.70 12.67 7.57
C PHE A 118 -14.30 12.04 7.63
N ASP A 119 -13.27 12.87 7.79
CA ASP A 119 -11.86 12.48 7.86
C ASP A 119 -11.64 11.49 9.02
N GLN A 120 -12.19 11.76 10.21
CA GLN A 120 -12.14 10.84 11.35
C GLN A 120 -12.79 9.47 11.06
N LYS A 121 -13.97 9.45 10.43
CA LYS A 121 -14.65 8.20 10.08
C LYS A 121 -13.87 7.40 9.04
N PHE A 122 -13.30 8.10 8.06
CA PHE A 122 -12.49 7.49 7.02
C PHE A 122 -11.19 6.91 7.60
N ASP A 123 -10.48 7.67 8.44
CA ASP A 123 -9.28 7.22 9.13
C ASP A 123 -9.54 6.00 10.04
N ALA A 124 -10.68 5.96 10.73
CA ALA A 124 -11.07 4.82 11.54
C ALA A 124 -11.33 3.56 10.69
N ALA A 125 -11.98 3.70 9.53
CA ALA A 125 -12.19 2.59 8.60
C ALA A 125 -10.84 2.08 8.03
N LEU A 126 -9.93 2.98 7.67
CA LEU A 126 -8.59 2.64 7.21
C LEU A 126 -7.77 1.95 8.31
N ALA A 127 -7.82 2.43 9.56
CA ALA A 127 -7.13 1.82 10.68
C ALA A 127 -7.61 0.39 10.92
N ALA A 128 -8.93 0.16 10.89
CA ALA A 128 -9.51 -1.17 11.04
C ALA A 128 -9.08 -2.11 9.90
N LEU A 129 -8.99 -1.63 8.66
CA LEU A 129 -8.48 -2.42 7.54
C LEU A 129 -6.98 -2.75 7.69
N ILE A 130 -6.16 -1.79 8.12
CA ILE A 130 -4.73 -1.97 8.35
C ILE A 130 -4.50 -3.03 9.43
N GLU A 131 -5.14 -2.89 10.58
CA GLU A 131 -5.01 -3.81 11.71
C GLU A 131 -5.42 -5.24 11.31
N HIS A 132 -6.59 -5.37 10.67
CA HIS A 132 -7.10 -6.66 10.22
C HIS A 132 -6.16 -7.30 9.20
N THR A 133 -5.66 -6.54 8.22
CA THR A 133 -4.75 -7.04 7.19
C THR A 133 -3.38 -7.42 7.76
N ALA A 134 -2.87 -6.67 8.74
CA ALA A 134 -1.64 -7.02 9.44
C ALA A 134 -1.78 -8.34 10.22
N ALA A 135 -2.93 -8.58 10.86
CA ALA A 135 -3.22 -9.85 11.51
C ALA A 135 -3.26 -11.02 10.50
N GLY A 136 -3.89 -10.83 9.34
CA GLY A 136 -3.88 -11.82 8.26
C GLY A 136 -2.47 -12.12 7.74
N ARG A 137 -1.63 -11.09 7.58
CA ARG A 137 -0.22 -11.21 7.18
C ARG A 137 0.57 -12.05 8.17
N GLU A 138 0.38 -11.78 9.45
CA GLU A 138 1.02 -12.52 10.53
C GLU A 138 0.55 -13.97 10.57
N ALA A 139 -0.75 -14.23 10.41
CA ALA A 139 -1.29 -15.58 10.30
C ALA A 139 -0.63 -16.38 9.15
N VAL A 140 -0.45 -15.77 7.98
CA VAL A 140 0.23 -16.39 6.82
C VAL A 140 1.72 -16.61 7.06
N ARG A 141 2.38 -15.68 7.74
CA ARG A 141 3.78 -15.81 8.16
C ARG A 141 3.96 -17.02 9.07
N MET A 142 3.13 -17.12 10.12
CA MET A 142 3.14 -18.15 11.15
C MET A 142 2.48 -19.47 10.73
N ARG A 143 1.86 -19.51 9.55
CA ARG A 143 1.05 -20.65 9.05
C ARG A 143 -0.12 -21.00 10.00
N ASN A 144 -0.67 -19.99 10.66
CA ASN A 144 -1.85 -20.15 11.50
C ASN A 144 -3.12 -20.12 10.65
N VAL A 145 -3.72 -21.29 10.44
CA VAL A 145 -4.92 -21.47 9.61
C VAL A 145 -6.17 -20.86 10.27
N SER A 146 -6.26 -20.91 11.59
CA SER A 146 -7.41 -20.39 12.33
C SER A 146 -7.49 -18.87 12.20
N ASP A 147 -6.39 -18.18 12.48
CA ASP A 147 -6.31 -16.71 12.38
C ASP A 147 -6.45 -16.25 10.91
N TYR A 148 -5.95 -17.04 9.95
CA TYR A 148 -6.17 -16.76 8.54
C TYR A 148 -7.66 -16.81 8.17
N ARG A 149 -8.42 -17.78 8.69
CA ARG A 149 -9.87 -17.88 8.45
C ARG A 149 -10.63 -16.73 9.09
N GLU A 150 -10.23 -16.31 10.28
CA GLU A 150 -10.77 -15.11 10.92
C GLU A 150 -10.51 -13.87 10.06
N TRP A 151 -9.29 -13.72 9.54
CA TRP A 151 -8.97 -12.66 8.59
C TRP A 151 -9.87 -12.73 7.35
N PHE A 152 -9.98 -13.91 6.72
CA PHE A 152 -10.74 -14.12 5.50
C PHE A 152 -12.23 -13.76 5.67
N GLY A 153 -12.83 -14.16 6.80
CA GLY A 153 -14.23 -13.88 7.11
C GLY A 153 -14.54 -12.39 7.33
N GLY A 154 -13.55 -11.60 7.73
CA GLY A 154 -13.74 -10.17 8.07
C GLY A 154 -13.25 -9.18 7.02
N VAL A 155 -12.31 -9.55 6.14
CA VAL A 155 -11.59 -8.56 5.30
C VAL A 155 -12.53 -7.85 4.32
N ASP A 156 -13.54 -8.52 3.80
CA ASP A 156 -14.49 -7.96 2.83
C ASP A 156 -15.33 -6.85 3.45
N GLU A 157 -15.73 -7.02 4.72
CA GLU A 157 -16.45 -5.99 5.48
C GLU A 157 -15.55 -4.77 5.70
N LYS A 158 -14.27 -4.96 6.04
CA LYS A 158 -13.33 -3.85 6.24
C LYS A 158 -13.10 -3.05 4.96
N VAL A 159 -12.91 -3.73 3.83
CA VAL A 159 -12.79 -3.08 2.52
C VAL A 159 -14.10 -2.35 2.16
N ALA A 160 -15.26 -2.98 2.39
CA ALA A 160 -16.56 -2.37 2.15
C ALA A 160 -16.80 -1.11 3.00
N ALA A 161 -16.35 -1.10 4.26
CA ALA A 161 -16.46 0.07 5.13
C ALA A 161 -15.66 1.27 4.59
N VAL A 162 -14.43 1.03 4.10
CA VAL A 162 -13.61 2.08 3.45
C VAL A 162 -14.32 2.60 2.19
N VAL A 163 -14.77 1.70 1.32
CA VAL A 163 -15.47 2.06 0.08
C VAL A 163 -16.76 2.83 0.36
N ALA A 164 -17.59 2.37 1.30
CA ALA A 164 -18.84 3.03 1.66
C ALA A 164 -18.60 4.45 2.18
N THR A 165 -17.58 4.63 3.02
CA THR A 165 -17.21 5.95 3.53
C THR A 165 -16.74 6.87 2.40
N SER A 166 -15.98 6.35 1.43
CA SER A 166 -15.41 7.14 0.31
C SER A 166 -16.42 7.75 -0.68
N ARG A 167 -17.70 7.34 -0.65
CA ARG A 167 -18.73 7.71 -1.64
C ARG A 167 -19.55 8.96 -1.30
N ARG A 168 -19.16 9.70 -0.26
CA ARG A 168 -19.88 10.88 0.21
C ARG A 168 -19.91 12.03 -0.80
#